data_AF-A0A5R9M4H2-F1
#
_entry.id   AF-A0A5R9M4H2-F1
#
_cell.length_a   1.000
_cell.length_b   1.000
_cell.length_c   1.000
_cell.angle_alpha   90.00
_cell.angle_beta   90.00
_cell.angle_gamma   90.00
#
_symmetry.space_group_name_H-M   'P 1'
#
loop_
_entity.id
_entity.type
_entity.pdbx_description
1 polymer ?
#
loop_
_entity_poly.entity_id
_entity_poly.type
_entity_poly.pdbx_seq_one_letter_code
_entity_poly.pdbx_strand_id
1 'polypeptide(L)'
;MRNRGEARHLPPGVLAVGKPTKVTNDIRRLRFVNAEMTQADLADRIGVTRQTVIAIEQGRYSPSLEMAFQIARAFKVPLGEVFQYPDNDPDDEGDTP
;
A
#
# COMPACT_ATOMS: atom_id res chain seq x y z
N MET A 1 12.67 7.70 -40.32
CA MET A 1 13.46 8.08 -39.13
C MET A 1 12.64 7.76 -37.89
N ARG A 2 13.29 7.23 -36.85
CA ARG A 2 12.71 6.58 -35.67
C ARG A 2 11.93 7.58 -34.82
N ASN A 3 10.82 7.16 -34.21
CA ASN A 3 10.58 7.58 -32.83
C ASN A 3 10.13 6.39 -31.99
N ARG A 4 10.88 6.21 -30.89
CA ARG A 4 10.83 5.09 -29.96
C ARG A 4 9.62 5.22 -29.05
N GLY A 5 9.15 4.06 -28.60
CA GLY A 5 7.94 3.83 -27.83
C GLY A 5 7.62 4.88 -26.76
N GLU A 6 6.43 5.45 -26.88
CA GLU A 6 5.71 6.02 -25.77
C GLU A 6 5.44 4.90 -24.77
N ALA A 7 6.27 4.80 -23.73
CA ALA A 7 5.90 4.07 -22.54
C ALA A 7 4.59 4.69 -22.04
N ARG A 8 3.49 3.93 -22.15
CA ARG A 8 2.21 4.29 -21.55
C ARG A 8 2.43 4.39 -20.05
N HIS A 9 2.71 5.60 -19.56
CA HIS A 9 2.64 5.91 -18.15
C HIS A 9 1.16 5.80 -17.77
N LEU A 10 0.78 4.63 -17.24
CA LEU A 10 -0.52 4.47 -16.62
C LEU A 10 -0.59 5.53 -15.50
N PRO A 11 -1.62 6.37 -15.44
CA PRO A 11 -1.80 7.24 -14.28
C PRO A 11 -1.94 6.34 -13.03
N PRO A 12 -1.26 6.66 -11.92
CA PRO A 12 -1.43 5.89 -10.69
C PRO A 12 -2.90 5.98 -10.29
N GLY A 13 -3.59 4.83 -10.33
CA GLY A 13 -4.91 4.56 -9.77
C GLY A 13 -5.96 5.65 -10.02
N VAL A 14 -6.93 5.36 -10.87
CA VAL A 14 -8.26 5.98 -10.75
C VAL A 14 -8.64 5.95 -9.27
N LEU A 15 -8.61 7.13 -8.63
CA LEU A 15 -9.03 7.32 -7.26
C LEU A 15 -10.54 7.08 -7.25
N ALA A 16 -10.92 5.80 -7.22
CA ALA A 16 -12.23 5.42 -6.74
C ALA A 16 -12.33 6.10 -5.37
N VAL A 17 -13.27 7.03 -5.25
CA VAL A 17 -13.68 7.64 -3.98
C VAL A 17 -14.36 6.52 -3.19
N GLY A 18 -13.53 5.59 -2.71
CA GLY A 18 -13.92 4.46 -1.88
C GLY A 18 -13.84 4.88 -0.43
N LYS A 19 -14.75 4.33 0.38
CA LYS A 19 -14.71 4.47 1.84
C LYS A 19 -13.28 4.20 2.36
N PRO A 20 -12.83 4.91 3.41
CA PRO A 20 -11.53 4.62 4.04
C PRO A 20 -11.44 3.12 4.35
N THR A 21 -10.30 2.52 4.00
CA THR A 21 -10.11 1.09 4.21
C THR A 21 -10.01 0.80 5.71
N LYS A 22 -10.58 -0.33 6.14
CA LYS A 22 -10.36 -0.87 7.49
C LYS A 22 -8.95 -1.46 7.65
N VAL A 23 -8.28 -1.76 6.53
CA VAL A 23 -6.92 -2.31 6.56
C VAL A 23 -5.94 -1.27 7.10
N THR A 24 -5.29 -1.60 8.22
CA THR A 24 -4.17 -0.84 8.76
C THR A 24 -2.85 -1.37 8.21
N ASN A 25 -1.77 -0.60 8.35
CA ASN A 25 -0.47 -1.00 7.86
C ASN A 25 0.68 -0.55 8.76
N ASP A 26 1.78 -1.28 8.68
CA ASP A 26 3.01 -1.08 9.46
C ASP A 26 4.17 -0.56 8.60
N ILE A 27 3.87 -0.07 7.39
CA ILE A 27 4.86 0.28 6.35
C ILE A 27 5.88 1.30 6.88
N ARG A 28 5.42 2.32 7.61
CA ARG A 28 6.31 3.33 8.18
C ARG A 28 7.37 2.69 9.08
N ARG A 29 6.94 1.86 10.03
CA ARG A 29 7.84 1.15 10.97
C ARG A 29 8.79 0.24 10.19
N LEU A 30 8.26 -0.55 9.25
CA LEU A 30 9.04 -1.46 8.42
C LEU A 30 10.10 -0.73 7.60
N ARG A 31 9.79 0.44 7.02
CA ARG A 31 10.77 1.28 6.31
C ARG A 31 11.93 1.70 7.22
N PHE A 32 11.65 2.15 8.44
CA PHE A 32 12.70 2.61 9.35
C PHE A 32 13.63 1.48 9.81
N VAL A 33 13.08 0.32 10.19
CA VAL A 33 13.89 -0.83 10.62
C VAL A 33 14.65 -1.48 9.45
N ASN A 34 14.21 -1.24 8.21
CA ASN A 34 14.86 -1.75 7.00
C ASN A 34 15.80 -0.68 6.41
N ALA A 35 16.78 -0.25 7.21
CA ALA A 35 17.83 0.71 6.85
C ALA A 35 17.33 2.13 6.53
N GLU A 36 16.41 2.67 7.34
CA GLU A 36 15.87 4.03 7.17
C GLU A 36 15.32 4.32 5.77
N MET A 37 14.79 3.29 5.13
CA MET A 37 14.30 3.33 3.74
C MET A 37 13.32 4.49 3.54
N THR A 38 13.58 5.35 2.57
CA THR A 38 12.66 6.45 2.26
C THR A 38 11.41 5.91 1.56
N GLN A 39 10.36 6.73 1.48
CA GLN A 39 9.17 6.39 0.70
C GLN A 39 9.49 6.28 -0.81
N ALA A 40 10.47 7.03 -1.29
CA ALA A 40 10.94 6.93 -2.67
C ALA A 40 11.62 5.58 -2.92
N ASP A 41 12.51 5.16 -2.01
CA ASP A 41 13.19 3.86 -2.13
C ASP A 41 12.20 2.68 -2.17
N LEU A 42 11.16 2.71 -1.32
CA LEU A 42 10.12 1.68 -1.37
C LEU A 42 9.34 1.73 -2.69
N ALA A 43 8.99 2.94 -3.15
CA ALA A 43 8.26 3.14 -4.39
C ALA A 43 9.04 2.60 -5.60
N ASP A 44 10.35 2.87 -5.65
CA ASP A 44 11.25 2.39 -6.70
C ASP A 44 11.35 0.86 -6.70
N ARG A 45 11.42 0.24 -5.50
CA ARG A 45 11.47 -1.23 -5.35
C ARG A 45 10.20 -1.94 -5.85
N ILE A 46 9.03 -1.32 -5.70
CA ILE A 46 7.74 -1.92 -6.08
C ILE A 46 7.17 -1.36 -7.39
N GLY A 47 7.89 -0.46 -8.07
CA GLY A 47 7.51 0.07 -9.37
C GLY A 47 6.30 1.01 -9.35
N VAL A 48 6.14 1.81 -8.30
CA VAL A 48 5.05 2.78 -8.15
C VAL A 48 5.58 4.19 -7.88
N THR A 49 4.70 5.18 -7.80
CA THR A 49 5.09 6.54 -7.43
C THR A 49 5.28 6.68 -5.91
N ARG A 50 6.12 7.61 -5.47
CA ARG A 50 6.22 7.97 -4.04
C ARG A 50 4.86 8.35 -3.44
N GLN A 51 3.99 9.01 -4.21
CA GLN A 51 2.64 9.40 -3.76
C GLN A 51 1.73 8.19 -3.51
N THR A 52 1.87 7.14 -4.31
CA THR A 52 1.21 5.85 -4.07
C THR A 52 1.59 5.31 -2.69
N VAL A 53 2.89 5.26 -2.38
CA VAL A 53 3.40 4.81 -1.06
C VAL A 53 2.90 5.70 0.08
N ILE A 54 2.95 7.03 -0.07
CA ILE A 54 2.46 7.98 0.95
C ILE A 54 1.00 7.70 1.29
N ALA A 55 0.15 7.55 0.27
CA ALA A 55 -1.27 7.39 0.47
C ALA A 55 -1.62 6.02 1.10
N ILE A 56 -0.87 4.95 0.80
CA ILE A 56 -1.01 3.65 1.48
C ILE A 56 -0.53 3.77 2.93
N GLU A 57 0.65 4.34 3.18
CA GLU A 57 1.20 4.52 4.54
C GLU A 57 0.25 5.33 5.43
N GLN A 58 -0.44 6.31 4.87
CA GLN A 58 -1.46 7.12 5.55
C GLN A 58 -2.84 6.45 5.67
N GLY A 59 -3.03 5.23 5.13
CA GLY A 59 -4.32 4.52 5.15
C GLY A 59 -5.41 5.19 4.30
N ARG A 60 -5.05 6.05 3.35
CA ARG A 60 -6.02 6.78 2.50
C ARG A 60 -6.74 5.87 1.52
N TYR A 61 -6.15 4.73 1.17
CA TYR A 61 -6.81 3.65 0.43
C TYR A 61 -6.09 2.32 0.67
N SER A 62 -6.79 1.21 0.40
CA SER A 62 -6.22 -0.13 0.46
C SER A 62 -5.48 -0.45 -0.84
N PRO A 63 -4.22 -0.91 -0.79
CA PRO A 63 -3.54 -1.36 -2.00
C PRO A 63 -4.26 -2.58 -2.61
N SER A 64 -4.03 -2.84 -3.90
CA SER A 64 -4.42 -4.12 -4.49
C SER A 64 -3.69 -5.27 -3.78
N LEU A 65 -4.25 -6.48 -3.82
CA LEU A 65 -3.62 -7.65 -3.22
C LEU A 65 -2.20 -7.88 -3.78
N GLU A 66 -2.02 -7.70 -5.08
CA GLU A 66 -0.72 -7.80 -5.74
C GLU A 66 0.30 -6.79 -5.17
N MET A 67 -0.09 -5.54 -5.02
CA MET A 67 0.76 -4.50 -4.46
C MET A 67 1.09 -4.76 -2.98
N ALA A 68 0.12 -5.29 -2.22
CA ALA A 68 0.35 -5.70 -0.84
C ALA A 68 1.44 -6.78 -0.73
N PHE A 69 1.41 -7.78 -1.62
CA PHE A 69 2.48 -8.80 -1.72
C PHE A 69 3.82 -8.24 -2.19
N GLN A 70 3.83 -7.27 -3.11
CA GLN A 70 5.06 -6.59 -3.53
C GLN A 70 5.72 -5.86 -2.36
N ILE A 71 4.93 -5.13 -1.56
CA ILE A 71 5.43 -4.42 -0.37
C ILE A 71 5.98 -5.41 0.66
N ALA A 72 5.26 -6.49 0.96
CA ALA A 72 5.73 -7.53 1.89
C ALA A 72 7.06 -8.16 1.45
N ARG A 73 7.20 -8.45 0.15
CA ARG A 73 8.46 -8.95 -0.42
C ARG A 73 9.59 -7.92 -0.38
N ALA A 74 9.29 -6.63 -0.57
CA ALA A 74 10.30 -5.57 -0.48
C ALA A 74 10.92 -5.47 0.93
N PHE A 75 10.13 -5.79 1.96
CA PHE A 75 10.57 -5.86 3.36
C PHE A 75 11.06 -7.24 3.81
N LYS A 76 10.79 -8.28 3.01
CA LYS A 76 11.08 -9.69 3.33
C LYS A 76 10.37 -10.18 4.60
N VAL A 77 9.12 -9.77 4.77
CA VAL A 77 8.25 -10.20 5.89
C VAL A 77 6.95 -10.80 5.35
N PRO A 78 6.22 -11.61 6.15
CA PRO A 78 4.87 -12.06 5.83
C PRO A 78 3.90 -10.90 5.59
N LEU A 79 2.87 -11.12 4.75
CA LEU A 79 1.85 -10.12 4.45
C LEU A 79 1.18 -9.54 5.71
N GLY A 80 0.87 -10.41 6.68
CA GLY A 80 0.23 -10.03 7.94
C GLY A 80 1.09 -9.18 8.88
N GLU A 81 2.41 -9.13 8.67
CA GLU A 81 3.27 -8.17 9.37
C GLU A 81 3.21 -6.77 8.75
N VAL A 82 2.83 -6.67 7.47
CA VAL A 82 2.69 -5.38 6.78
C VAL A 82 1.29 -4.80 6.94
N PHE A 83 0.26 -5.63 6.83
CA PHE A 83 -1.13 -5.21 6.79
C PHE A 83 -1.97 -6.01 7.79
N GLN A 84 -2.85 -5.32 8.51
CA GLN A 84 -3.75 -5.91 9.49
C GLN A 84 -5.18 -5.46 9.23
N TYR A 85 -6.14 -6.27 9.66
CA TYR A 85 -7.56 -5.93 9.63
C TYR A 85 -8.05 -5.95 11.08
N PRO A 86 -8.60 -4.85 11.61
CA PRO A 86 -9.07 -4.81 12.99
C PRO A 86 -10.26 -5.74 13.17
N ASP A 87 -10.23 -6.55 14.24
CA ASP A 87 -11.33 -7.47 14.60
C ASP A 87 -12.58 -6.75 15.11
N ASN A 88 -12.42 -5.51 15.57
CA ASN A 88 -13.51 -4.70 16.12
C ASN A 88 -14.06 -3.78 15.04
N ASP A 89 -15.20 -4.13 14.49
CA ASP A 89 -16.01 -3.23 13.69
C ASP A 89 -16.94 -2.47 14.66
N PRO A 90 -16.78 -1.16 14.88
CA PRO A 90 -17.67 -0.41 15.78
C PRO A 90 -19.11 -0.34 15.25
N ASP A 91 -19.31 -0.70 13.97
CA ASP A 91 -20.63 -0.82 13.33
C ASP A 91 -21.18 -2.26 13.39
N ASP A 92 -20.42 -3.22 13.90
CA ASP A 92 -20.87 -4.58 14.22
C ASP A 92 -21.37 -4.59 15.67
N GLU A 93 -22.48 -3.87 15.91
CA GLU A 93 -23.42 -4.22 16.98
C GLU A 93 -24.05 -5.57 16.60
N GLY A 94 -23.24 -6.62 16.69
CA GLY A 94 -23.68 -7.99 16.52
C GLY A 94 -24.86 -8.19 17.46
N ASP A 95 -26.00 -8.56 16.86
CA ASP A 95 -27.21 -9.04 17.49
C ASP A 95 -26.82 -9.89 18.71
N THR A 96 -26.83 -9.26 19.88
CA THR A 96 -26.44 -9.90 21.12
C THR A 96 -27.60 -10.83 21.45
N PRO A 97 -27.38 -12.15 21.62
CA PRO A 97 -28.46 -13.07 21.96
C PRO A 97 -29.19 -12.67 23.25
#